data_AF-A0AAV3RJE5-F1
#
_entry.id   AF-A0AAV3RJE5-F1
#
_cell.length_a   1.000
_cell.length_b   1.000
_cell.length_c   1.000
_cell.angle_alpha   90.00
_cell.angle_beta   90.00
_cell.angle_gamma   90.00
#
_symmetry.space_group_name_H-M   'P 1'
#
loop_
_entity.id
_entity.type
_entity.pdbx_description
1 polymer ?
#
loop_
_entity_poly.entity_id
_entity_poly.type
_entity_poly.pdbx_seq_one_letter_code
_entity_poly.pdbx_strand_id
1 'polypeptide(L)'
;MGSRPRSSIEMAIRRTRNRSINHRRLSRKDHHNKWKSSFSSLLKKRKVSEKLEALKNLIPSSKEKNNNGKLMKNDDLFKETANYIVLLKTQVTILQKLVGFYDSSCGQDQVQEN
;
A
#
# COMPACT_ATOMS: atom_id res chain seq x y z
N MET A 1 -28.31 92.03 -47.52
CA MET A 1 -29.24 91.03 -46.94
C MET A 1 -28.71 89.66 -47.33
N GLY A 2 -28.32 88.73 -46.50
CA GLY A 2 -28.34 88.56 -45.06
C GLY A 2 -28.24 87.06 -44.87
N SER A 3 -27.11 86.53 -44.43
CA SER A 3 -27.03 85.17 -43.85
C SER A 3 -25.72 85.05 -43.09
N ARG A 4 -25.91 84.80 -41.80
CA ARG A 4 -24.93 84.69 -40.74
C ARG A 4 -24.42 83.23 -40.61
N PRO A 5 -23.38 83.01 -39.78
CA PRO A 5 -22.48 81.86 -39.85
C PRO A 5 -22.91 80.70 -38.94
N ARG A 6 -22.12 79.61 -39.00
CA ARG A 6 -21.64 78.74 -37.90
C ARG A 6 -21.93 77.24 -38.06
N SER A 7 -20.83 76.51 -37.95
CA SER A 7 -20.61 75.27 -37.20
C SER A 7 -21.63 74.14 -37.35
N SER A 8 -21.13 73.00 -37.80
CA SER A 8 -21.43 71.70 -37.19
C SER A 8 -20.19 70.82 -37.29
N ILE A 9 -19.32 70.90 -36.27
CA ILE A 9 -18.51 69.75 -35.87
C ILE A 9 -19.53 68.79 -35.24
N GLU A 10 -20.05 67.88 -36.05
CA GLU A 10 -20.92 66.79 -35.61
C GLU A 10 -19.98 65.68 -35.11
N MET A 11 -19.61 65.71 -33.83
CA MET A 11 -20.26 64.98 -32.74
C MET A 11 -20.50 63.50 -33.06
N ALA A 12 -19.66 62.71 -32.40
CA ALA A 12 -20.06 61.61 -31.55
C ALA A 12 -20.35 60.23 -32.17
N ILE A 13 -19.40 59.34 -31.87
CA ILE A 13 -19.65 58.09 -31.13
C ILE A 13 -20.62 57.12 -31.81
N ARG A 14 -20.08 56.23 -32.65
CA ARG A 14 -20.65 54.89 -32.82
C ARG A 14 -19.85 53.90 -31.98
N ARG A 15 -20.47 53.58 -30.84
CA ARG A 15 -20.11 52.54 -29.89
C ARG A 15 -20.08 51.14 -30.54
N THR A 16 -19.29 50.26 -29.91
CA THR A 16 -19.37 48.79 -29.87
C THR A 16 -18.86 47.94 -31.04
N ARG A 17 -17.61 47.48 -30.92
CA ARG A 17 -17.23 46.06 -31.04
C ARG A 17 -16.21 45.75 -29.93
N ASN A 18 -16.71 45.55 -28.71
CA ASN A 18 -16.80 44.23 -28.08
C ASN A 18 -15.57 43.32 -28.27
N ARG A 19 -14.83 43.16 -27.15
CA ARG A 19 -14.13 41.94 -26.67
C ARG A 19 -13.08 41.36 -27.64
N SER A 20 -11.80 41.28 -27.30
CA SER A 20 -11.29 40.59 -26.11
C SER A 20 -9.78 40.82 -26.00
N ILE A 21 -9.37 41.75 -25.14
CA ILE A 21 -8.11 41.59 -24.40
C ILE A 21 -8.49 40.76 -23.18
N ASN A 22 -8.04 39.52 -23.11
CA ASN A 22 -7.97 38.80 -21.84
C ASN A 22 -6.90 37.71 -21.93
N HIS A 23 -5.77 38.05 -21.33
CA HIS A 23 -4.81 37.17 -20.69
C HIS A 23 -5.37 35.77 -20.36
N ARG A 24 -4.96 34.75 -21.12
CA ARG A 24 -4.92 33.36 -20.63
C ARG A 24 -3.48 32.88 -20.59
N ARG A 25 -2.64 33.60 -19.84
CA ARG A 25 -1.70 32.88 -18.95
C ARG A 25 -2.58 32.34 -17.85
N LEU A 26 -2.78 31.02 -17.79
CA LEU A 26 -2.98 30.25 -16.56
C LEU A 26 -3.12 28.77 -16.95
N SER A 27 -2.07 28.03 -16.59
CA SER A 27 -2.17 26.64 -16.14
C SER A 27 -2.76 25.61 -17.11
N ARG A 28 -1.94 25.09 -18.02
CA ARG A 28 -2.03 23.67 -18.40
C ARG A 28 -1.04 22.89 -17.55
N LYS A 29 -1.21 22.91 -16.22
CA LYS A 29 -0.49 22.02 -15.31
C LYS A 29 -1.22 20.68 -15.24
N ASP A 30 -0.48 19.64 -15.61
CA ASP A 30 -0.49 18.33 -14.95
C ASP A 30 -1.80 17.53 -14.92
N HIS A 31 -2.19 17.00 -16.08
CA HIS A 31 -3.08 15.82 -16.11
C HIS A 31 -2.34 14.48 -16.37
N HIS A 32 -1.03 14.48 -16.61
CA HIS A 32 -0.28 13.24 -16.88
C HIS A 32 0.27 12.50 -15.65
N ASN A 33 0.16 13.07 -14.44
CA ASN A 33 0.74 12.44 -13.24
C ASN A 33 -0.25 11.62 -12.40
N LYS A 34 -1.55 11.65 -12.69
CA LYS A 34 -2.55 10.90 -11.91
C LYS A 34 -2.55 9.39 -12.19
N TRP A 35 -2.14 8.96 -13.39
CA TRP A 35 -2.12 7.53 -13.74
C TRP A 35 -0.95 6.76 -13.11
N LYS A 36 0.22 7.40 -12.92
CA LYS A 36 1.38 6.73 -12.30
C LYS A 36 1.14 6.34 -10.83
N SER A 37 0.34 7.12 -10.09
CA SER A 37 0.00 6.83 -8.69
C SER A 37 -0.86 5.55 -8.55
N SER A 38 -1.90 5.41 -9.37
CA SER A 38 -2.83 4.28 -9.31
C SER A 38 -2.15 2.93 -9.57
N PHE A 39 -1.26 2.85 -10.58
CA PHE A 39 -0.49 1.63 -10.86
C PHE A 39 0.44 1.23 -9.71
N SER A 40 1.12 2.20 -9.08
CA SER A 40 1.97 1.92 -7.93
C SER A 40 1.19 1.35 -6.74
N SER A 41 -0.03 1.84 -6.50
CA SER A 41 -0.90 1.35 -5.43
C SER A 41 -1.43 -0.06 -5.69
N LEU A 42 -1.74 -0.39 -6.96
CA LEU A 42 -2.14 -1.74 -7.37
C LEU A 42 -1.00 -2.74 -7.23
N LEU A 43 0.22 -2.35 -7.61
CA LEU A 43 1.41 -3.18 -7.42
C LEU A 43 1.69 -3.44 -5.93
N LYS A 44 1.51 -2.43 -5.05
CA LYS A 44 1.60 -2.61 -3.60
C LYS A 44 0.53 -3.57 -3.06
N LYS A 45 -0.71 -3.45 -3.52
CA LYS A 45 -1.80 -4.37 -3.14
C LYS A 45 -1.52 -5.81 -3.58
N ARG A 46 -0.98 -6.02 -4.79
CA ARG A 46 -0.54 -7.34 -5.28
C ARG A 46 0.55 -7.95 -4.40
N LYS A 47 1.55 -7.16 -4.00
CA LYS A 47 2.60 -7.62 -3.08
C LYS A 47 2.06 -8.03 -1.72
N VAL A 48 1.05 -7.32 -1.20
CA VAL A 48 0.41 -7.66 0.08
C VAL A 48 -0.42 -8.94 -0.05
N SER A 49 -1.20 -9.10 -1.13
CA SER A 49 -1.98 -10.33 -1.33
C SER A 49 -1.08 -11.55 -1.49
N GLU A 50 0.02 -11.43 -2.25
CA GLU A 50 1.00 -12.50 -2.42
C GLU A 50 1.65 -12.90 -1.09
N LYS A 51 2.03 -11.93 -0.25
CA LYS A 51 2.55 -12.22 1.10
C LYS A 51 1.54 -12.92 1.99
N LEU A 52 0.27 -12.52 1.93
CA LEU A 52 -0.80 -13.14 2.72
C LEU A 52 -1.10 -14.57 2.24
N GLU A 53 -1.02 -14.81 0.93
CA GLU A 53 -1.16 -16.14 0.35
C GLU A 53 0.01 -17.04 0.72
N ALA A 54 1.25 -16.55 0.62
CA ALA A 54 2.43 -17.24 1.10
C ALA A 54 2.32 -17.59 2.60
N LEU A 55 1.83 -16.65 3.42
CA LEU A 55 1.61 -16.89 4.85
C LEU A 55 0.57 -18.00 5.11
N LYS A 56 -0.54 -18.03 4.35
CA LYS A 56 -1.52 -19.12 4.42
C LYS A 56 -0.93 -20.48 4.07
N ASN A 57 0.05 -20.53 3.18
CA ASN A 57 0.70 -21.79 2.79
C ASN A 57 1.70 -22.30 3.84
N LEU A 58 2.15 -21.47 4.78
CA LEU A 58 3.09 -21.85 5.84
C LEU A 58 2.42 -22.41 7.09
N ILE A 59 1.16 -22.07 7.34
CA ILE A 59 0.47 -22.48 8.56
C ILE A 59 -0.28 -23.80 8.29
N PRO A 60 -0.05 -24.87 9.06
CA PRO A 60 -0.70 -26.17 8.83
C PRO A 60 -2.24 -26.07 8.86
N SER A 61 -2.77 -25.33 9.85
CA SER A 61 -4.21 -25.19 10.09
C SER A 61 -4.96 -24.44 8.98
N SER A 62 -4.29 -23.61 8.17
CA SER A 62 -4.91 -22.94 7.03
C SER A 62 -4.95 -23.81 5.77
N LYS A 63 -4.07 -24.83 5.65
CA LYS A 63 -4.13 -25.79 4.53
C LYS A 63 -5.42 -26.62 4.58
N GLU A 64 -5.80 -27.09 5.76
CA GLU A 64 -7.02 -27.87 5.96
C GLU A 64 -8.28 -27.02 5.75
N LYS A 65 -8.29 -25.78 6.23
CA LYS A 65 -9.44 -24.87 6.12
C LYS A 65 -9.66 -24.35 4.69
N ASN A 66 -8.60 -24.22 3.88
CA ASN A 66 -8.71 -23.81 2.48
C ASN A 66 -9.37 -24.87 1.58
N ASN A 67 -9.27 -26.16 1.92
CA ASN A 67 -9.94 -27.23 1.18
C ASN A 67 -11.47 -27.14 1.27
N ASN A 68 -12.00 -26.47 2.30
CA ASN A 68 -13.43 -26.30 2.53
C ASN A 68 -13.99 -25.01 1.90
N GLY A 69 -13.22 -24.32 1.05
CA GLY A 69 -13.67 -23.13 0.31
C GLY A 69 -13.93 -21.88 1.16
N LYS A 70 -13.68 -21.93 2.48
CA LYS A 70 -13.89 -20.79 3.36
C LYS A 70 -12.70 -19.84 3.29
N LEU A 71 -12.92 -18.68 2.68
CA LEU A 71 -11.91 -17.61 2.62
C LEU A 71 -11.60 -17.11 4.05
N MET A 72 -10.43 -17.49 4.56
CA MET A 72 -9.99 -17.11 5.89
C MET A 72 -9.73 -15.60 5.97
N LYS A 73 -10.34 -14.94 6.97
CA LYS A 73 -10.15 -13.51 7.24
C LYS A 73 -8.71 -13.25 7.69
N ASN A 74 -8.19 -12.05 7.44
CA ASN A 74 -6.82 -11.70 7.79
C ASN A 74 -6.58 -11.73 9.31
N ASP A 75 -7.55 -11.30 10.12
CA ASP A 75 -7.41 -11.31 11.57
C ASP A 75 -7.27 -12.73 12.13
N ASP A 76 -8.05 -13.67 11.59
CA ASP A 76 -7.94 -15.09 11.92
C ASP A 76 -6.58 -15.65 11.48
N LEU A 77 -6.08 -15.24 10.30
CA LEU A 77 -4.75 -15.63 9.82
C LEU A 77 -3.65 -15.20 10.76
N PHE A 78 -3.68 -13.95 11.23
CA PHE A 78 -2.67 -13.47 12.17
C PHE A 78 -2.77 -14.16 13.53
N LYS A 79 -3.97 -14.46 14.00
CA LYS A 79 -4.18 -15.22 15.24
C LYS A 79 -3.60 -16.63 15.16
N GLU A 80 -3.93 -17.37 14.10
CA GLU A 80 -3.39 -18.72 13.88
C GLU A 80 -1.87 -18.68 13.68
N THR A 81 -1.34 -17.65 13.01
CA THR A 81 0.11 -17.43 12.86
C THR A 81 0.78 -17.27 14.22
N ALA A 82 0.22 -16.42 15.08
CA ALA A 82 0.78 -16.15 16.41
C ALA A 82 0.81 -17.43 17.26
N ASN A 83 -0.29 -18.19 17.25
CA ASN A 83 -0.36 -19.48 17.92
C ASN A 83 0.70 -20.45 17.39
N TYR A 84 0.87 -20.54 16.08
CA TYR A 84 1.84 -21.44 15.47
C TYR A 84 3.28 -21.05 15.78
N ILE A 85 3.61 -19.75 15.82
CA ILE A 85 4.93 -19.26 16.26
C ILE A 85 5.23 -19.70 17.70
N VAL A 86 4.26 -19.57 18.62
CA VAL A 86 4.43 -19.99 20.02
C VAL A 86 4.64 -21.50 20.12
N LEU A 87 3.89 -22.28 19.35
CA LEU A 87 4.02 -23.74 19.29
C LEU A 87 5.43 -24.13 18.82
N LEU A 88 5.91 -23.56 17.72
CA LEU A 88 7.26 -23.83 17.19
C LEU A 88 8.35 -23.45 18.20
N LYS A 89 8.24 -22.26 18.82
CA LYS A 89 9.20 -21.84 19.86
C LYS A 89 9.24 -22.81 21.04
N THR A 90 8.09 -23.29 21.47
CA THR A 90 7.99 -24.29 22.55
C THR A 90 8.66 -25.59 22.14
N GLN A 91 8.37 -26.09 20.93
CA GLN A 91 9.00 -27.31 20.40
C GLN A 91 10.52 -27.19 20.32
N VAL A 92 11.04 -26.08 19.80
CA VAL A 92 12.48 -25.82 19.75
C VAL A 92 13.09 -25.78 21.15
N THR A 93 12.42 -25.13 22.11
CA THR A 93 12.89 -25.06 23.50
C THR A 93 12.97 -26.45 24.14
N ILE A 94 11.97 -27.30 23.91
CA ILE A 94 11.98 -28.69 24.41
C ILE A 94 13.13 -29.47 23.78
N LEU A 95 13.29 -29.40 22.45
CA LEU A 95 14.37 -30.09 21.75
C LEU A 95 15.75 -29.63 22.22
N GLN A 96 15.96 -28.32 22.43
CA GLN A 96 17.20 -27.78 22.98
C GLN A 96 17.50 -28.33 24.38
N LYS A 97 16.49 -28.41 25.25
CA LYS A 97 16.66 -29.01 26.58
C LYS A 97 17.00 -30.50 26.51
N LEU A 98 16.36 -31.25 25.62
CA LEU A 98 16.65 -32.66 25.42
C LEU A 98 18.09 -32.84 24.93
N VAL A 99 18.51 -32.08 23.92
CA VAL A 99 19.90 -32.10 23.44
C VAL A 99 20.86 -31.78 24.57
N GLY A 100 20.62 -30.70 25.34
CA GLY A 100 21.47 -30.33 26.47
C GLY A 100 21.53 -31.39 27.57
N PHE A 101 20.43 -32.09 27.84
CA PHE A 101 20.39 -33.22 28.77
C PHE A 101 21.30 -34.36 28.30
N TYR A 102 21.18 -34.78 27.04
CA TYR A 102 21.99 -35.88 26.49
C TYR A 102 23.47 -35.52 26.29
N ASP A 103 23.77 -34.26 25.95
CA ASP A 103 25.13 -33.75 25.84
C ASP A 103 25.82 -33.72 27.22
N SER A 104 25.07 -33.37 28.27
CA SER A 104 25.58 -33.37 29.66
C SER A 104 25.69 -34.77 30.26
N SER A 105 24.82 -35.72 29.88
CA SER A 105 24.87 -37.09 30.40
C SER A 105 25.98 -37.94 29.77
N CYS A 106 26.39 -37.65 28.54
CA CYS A 106 27.46 -38.39 27.86
C CYS A 106 28.86 -38.13 28.46
N GLY A 107 29.02 -37.10 29.30
CA GLY A 107 30.28 -36.74 29.95
C GLY A 107 30.50 -37.31 31.36
N GLN A 108 29.51 -38.00 31.96
CA GLN A 108 29.62 -38.51 33.34
C GLN A 108 29.85 -40.03 33.45
N ASP A 109 29.93 -40.75 32.32
CA ASP A 109 30.22 -42.19 32.31
C ASP A 109 31.72 -42.53 32.32
N GLN A 110 32.59 -41.61 32.77
CA GLN A 110 34.01 -41.92 32.97
C GLN A 110 34.45 -41.79 34.43
N VAL A 111 34.88 -42.96 34.95
CA VAL A 111 35.72 -43.23 36.13
C VAL A 111 35.02 -43.32 37.49
N GLN A 112 34.65 -44.56 37.85
CA GLN A 112 35.07 -45.17 39.12
C GLN A 112 35.41 -46.65 38.85
N GLU A 113 36.66 -46.89 38.45
CA GLU A 113 37.31 -48.19 38.57
C GLU A 113 38.47 -48.02 39.56
N ASN A 114 38.45 -48.87 40.60
CA ASN A 114 39.37 -49.03 41.74
C ASN A 114 39.16 -48.15 42.96
#